data_AF-A0A8X6XST6-F1
#
_entry.id   AF-A0A8X6XST6-F1
#
_cell.length_a   1.000
_cell.length_b   1.000
_cell.length_c   1.000
_cell.angle_alpha   90.00
_cell.angle_beta   90.00
_cell.angle_gamma   90.00
#
_symmetry.space_group_name_H-M   'P 1'
#
loop_
_entity.id
_entity.type
_entity.pdbx_description
1 polymer ?
#
loop_
_entity_poly.entity_id
_entity_poly.type
_entity_poly.pdbx_seq_one_letter_code
_entity_poly.pdbx_strand_id
1 'polypeptide(L)'
;MSENKWLEFENFKFNLPVPYTIYAYFESLIEKINSCAPDPERSSTVPIANHIPCGYAYAVIGPDGNFKKPPVVYRGENAIGHFFKNIIKEE
;
A
#
# COMPACT_ATOMS: atom_id res chain seq x y z
N MET A 1 -6.11 38.09 8.66
CA MET A 1 -6.62 36.73 8.95
C MET A 1 -6.38 35.93 7.68
N SER A 2 -5.35 35.09 7.61
CA SER A 2 -5.12 34.29 6.39
C SER A 2 -6.14 33.16 6.33
N GLU A 3 -6.93 33.20 5.27
CA GLU A 3 -8.05 32.31 4.95
C GLU A 3 -7.58 30.87 4.75
N ASN A 4 -8.37 29.93 5.29
CA ASN A 4 -8.31 28.47 5.15
C ASN A 4 -6.93 27.78 5.30
N LYS A 5 -6.73 27.20 6.49
CA LYS A 5 -5.58 26.35 6.86
C LYS A 5 -5.65 24.93 6.27
N TRP A 6 -6.78 24.56 5.67
CA TRP A 6 -7.08 23.19 5.25
C TRP A 6 -7.11 23.09 3.72
N LEU A 7 -6.43 22.08 3.21
CA LEU A 7 -6.48 21.70 1.80
C LEU A 7 -7.66 20.75 1.59
N GLU A 8 -8.64 21.17 0.82
CA GLU A 8 -9.79 20.35 0.47
C GLU A 8 -9.81 20.11 -1.04
N PHE A 9 -10.22 18.90 -1.44
CA PHE A 9 -10.40 18.57 -2.85
C PHE A 9 -11.78 19.05 -3.30
N GLU A 10 -11.88 19.87 -4.34
CA GLU A 10 -13.17 20.43 -4.78
C GLU A 10 -13.77 19.68 -5.99
N ASN A 11 -12.95 18.90 -6.69
CA ASN A 11 -13.27 18.37 -8.02
C ASN A 11 -13.88 16.96 -7.99
N PHE A 12 -14.71 16.66 -6.98
CA PHE A 12 -15.32 15.33 -6.80
C PHE A 12 -16.14 14.85 -8.00
N LYS A 13 -16.72 15.78 -8.78
CA LYS A 13 -17.50 15.51 -9.99
C LYS A 13 -16.73 14.81 -11.11
N PHE A 14 -15.39 14.85 -11.08
CA PHE A 14 -14.54 14.18 -12.06
C PHE A 14 -14.07 12.79 -11.59
N ASN A 15 -14.47 12.36 -10.38
CA ASN A 15 -14.21 11.00 -9.95
C ASN A 15 -15.12 10.04 -10.71
N LEU A 16 -14.54 8.92 -11.14
CA LEU A 16 -15.33 7.80 -11.62
C LEU A 16 -16.20 7.29 -10.46
N PRO A 17 -17.53 7.21 -10.60
CA PRO A 17 -18.37 6.61 -9.57
C PRO A 17 -18.04 5.11 -9.50
N VAL A 18 -17.22 4.75 -8.51
CA VAL A 18 -16.88 3.37 -8.22
C VAL A 18 -17.78 2.84 -7.10
N PRO A 19 -18.20 1.57 -7.15
CA PRO A 19 -19.06 0.99 -6.13
C PRO A 19 -18.37 0.90 -4.77
N TYR A 20 -17.04 0.95 -4.73
CA TYR A 20 -16.20 0.96 -3.53
C TYR A 20 -14.75 1.34 -3.87
N THR A 21 -13.98 1.69 -2.85
CA THR A 21 -12.53 1.92 -2.89
C THR A 21 -11.84 0.97 -1.90
N ILE A 22 -10.74 0.34 -2.30
CA ILE A 22 -9.91 -0.49 -1.41
C ILE A 22 -8.65 0.29 -1.04
N TYR A 23 -8.43 0.52 0.25
CA TYR A 23 -7.17 1.04 0.78
C TYR A 23 -6.38 -0.12 1.36
N ALA A 24 -5.11 -0.27 0.97
CA ALA A 24 -4.24 -1.35 1.43
C ALA A 24 -2.84 -0.86 1.79
N TYR A 25 -2.22 -1.50 2.77
CA TYR A 25 -0.86 -1.24 3.22
C TYR A 25 -0.17 -2.54 3.62
N PHE A 26 1.15 -2.60 3.44
CA PHE A 26 2.00 -3.74 3.84
C PHE A 26 3.03 -3.30 4.88
N GLU A 27 3.18 -4.14 5.90
CA GLU A 27 4.32 -4.08 6.82
C GLU A 27 5.44 -4.95 6.27
N SER A 28 6.69 -4.49 6.38
CA SER A 28 7.86 -5.24 5.93
C SER A 28 8.97 -5.21 6.95
N LEU A 29 9.62 -6.35 7.14
CA LEU A 29 10.92 -6.42 7.79
C LEU A 29 11.99 -5.94 6.81
N ILE A 30 12.94 -5.17 7.31
CA ILE A 30 14.04 -4.63 6.51
C ILE A 30 15.30 -5.43 6.84
N GLU A 31 15.75 -6.23 5.87
CA GLU A 31 16.99 -6.99 5.97
C GLU A 31 18.13 -6.27 5.25
N LYS A 32 19.33 -6.37 5.84
CA LYS A 32 20.54 -5.86 5.19
C LYS A 32 20.88 -6.74 4.00
N ILE A 33 21.20 -6.11 2.88
CA ILE A 33 21.74 -6.79 1.71
C ILE A 33 23.27 -6.76 1.83
N ASN A 34 23.89 -7.93 1.85
CA ASN A 34 25.33 -8.05 1.66
C ASN A 34 25.60 -8.30 0.19
N SER A 35 26.15 -7.29 -0.51
CA SER A 35 26.57 -7.40 -1.91
C SER A 35 28.04 -7.05 -2.07
N CYS A 36 28.65 -7.52 -3.16
CA CYS A 36 29.99 -7.07 -3.57
C CYS A 36 29.95 -5.59 -4.00
N ALA A 37 31.11 -4.93 -3.95
CA ALA A 37 31.26 -3.59 -4.51
C ALA A 37 30.99 -3.63 -6.03
N PRO A 38 30.29 -2.63 -6.59
CA PRO A 38 30.08 -2.54 -8.02
C PRO A 38 31.40 -2.29 -8.78
N ASP A 39 31.42 -2.71 -10.04
CA ASP A 39 32.52 -2.40 -10.97
C ASP A 39 32.59 -0.88 -11.22
N PRO A 40 33.72 -0.21 -10.93
CA PRO A 40 33.85 1.23 -11.11
C PRO A 40 33.78 1.69 -12.58
N GLU A 41 34.05 0.81 -13.55
CA GLU A 41 34.00 1.14 -14.98
C GLU A 41 32.59 1.05 -15.58
N ARG A 42 31.59 0.62 -14.79
CA ARG A 42 30.23 0.38 -15.26
C ARG A 42 29.21 1.02 -14.33
N SER A 43 28.25 1.73 -14.92
CA SER A 43 27.10 2.22 -14.16
C SER A 43 26.34 1.04 -13.53
N SER A 44 25.97 1.20 -12.26
CA SER A 44 25.28 0.18 -11.48
C SER A 44 24.28 0.82 -10.52
N THR A 45 23.29 0.04 -10.10
CA THR A 45 22.38 0.38 -9.02
C THR A 45 22.63 -0.59 -7.87
N VAL A 46 22.93 -0.05 -6.68
CA VAL A 46 23.22 -0.85 -5.48
C VAL A 46 21.96 -0.91 -4.61
N PRO A 47 21.33 -2.09 -4.45
CA PRO A 47 20.21 -2.24 -3.55
C PRO A 47 20.70 -2.16 -2.09
N ILE A 48 20.07 -1.28 -1.30
CA ILE A 48 20.52 -0.97 0.07
C ILE A 48 19.85 -1.83 1.16
N ALA A 49 18.67 -2.37 0.87
CA ALA A 49 17.88 -3.14 1.82
C ALA A 49 16.89 -4.08 1.10
N ASN A 50 16.63 -5.24 1.70
CA ASN A 50 15.62 -6.18 1.25
C ASN A 50 14.38 -6.03 2.13
N HIS A 51 13.24 -5.73 1.52
CA HIS A 51 11.97 -5.58 2.22
C HIS A 51 11.21 -6.89 2.14
N ILE A 52 11.06 -7.58 3.27
CA ILE A 52 10.30 -8.83 3.37
C ILE A 52 8.92 -8.52 3.95
N PRO A 53 7.84 -8.65 3.16
CA PRO A 53 6.49 -8.41 3.64
C PRO A 53 6.12 -9.40 4.75
N CYS A 54 5.75 -8.88 5.92
CA CYS A 54 5.42 -9.66 7.12
C CYS A 54 3.99 -9.44 7.61
N GLY A 55 3.24 -8.57 6.94
CA GLY A 55 1.84 -8.33 7.24
C GLY A 55 1.21 -7.37 6.25
N TYR A 56 -0.11 -7.28 6.28
CA TYR A 56 -0.87 -6.28 5.54
C TYR A 56 -2.16 -5.92 6.28
N ALA A 57 -2.71 -4.77 5.91
CA ALA A 57 -4.07 -4.40 6.23
C ALA A 57 -4.77 -3.87 4.99
N TYR A 58 -6.06 -4.15 4.84
CA TYR A 58 -6.88 -3.43 3.87
C TYR A 58 -8.30 -3.15 4.39
N ALA A 59 -8.90 -2.10 3.82
CA ALA A 59 -10.26 -1.67 4.10
C ALA A 59 -11.02 -1.45 2.80
N VAL A 60 -12.28 -1.89 2.77
CA VAL A 60 -13.21 -1.67 1.66
C VAL A 60 -14.17 -0.56 2.07
N ILE A 61 -14.10 0.57 1.38
CA ILE A 61 -14.85 1.80 1.67
C ILE A 61 -15.91 2.01 0.60
N GLY A 62 -17.15 2.24 1.03
CA GLY A 62 -18.26 2.56 0.15
C GLY A 62 -18.21 4.00 -0.37
N PRO A 63 -19.07 4.35 -1.33
CA PRO A 63 -19.17 5.71 -1.86
C PRO A 63 -19.66 6.72 -0.80
N ASP A 64 -20.26 6.25 0.29
CA ASP A 64 -20.65 7.03 1.46
C ASP A 64 -19.50 7.30 2.44
N GLY A 65 -18.29 6.79 2.14
CA GLY A 65 -17.11 6.92 2.99
C GLY A 65 -17.07 5.95 4.17
N ASN A 66 -18.06 5.06 4.31
CA ASN A 66 -18.11 4.10 5.41
C ASN A 66 -17.45 2.78 5.04
N PHE A 67 -17.00 2.05 6.08
CA PHE A 67 -16.53 0.69 5.91
C PHE A 67 -17.69 -0.21 5.46
N LYS A 68 -17.52 -0.88 4.32
CA LYS A 68 -18.47 -1.92 3.88
C LYS A 68 -18.41 -3.17 4.75
N LYS A 69 -17.27 -3.40 5.41
CA LYS A 69 -17.02 -4.50 6.33
C LYS A 69 -15.83 -4.18 7.23
N PRO A 70 -15.63 -4.92 8.33
CA PRO A 70 -14.45 -4.76 9.17
C PRO A 70 -13.16 -4.85 8.36
N PRO A 71 -12.15 -4.00 8.63
CA PRO A 71 -10.85 -4.09 7.99
C PRO A 71 -10.23 -5.47 8.17
N VAL A 72 -9.55 -5.93 7.13
CA VAL A 72 -8.81 -7.19 7.17
C VAL A 72 -7.37 -6.89 7.54
N VAL A 73 -6.87 -7.60 8.54
CA VAL A 73 -5.48 -7.51 9.00
C VAL A 73 -4.89 -8.91 8.98
N TYR A 74 -3.69 -9.04 8.42
CA TYR A 74 -2.92 -10.27 8.42
C TYR A 74 -1.50 -9.98 8.91
N ARG A 75 -1.00 -10.86 9.78
CA ARG A 75 0.38 -10.84 10.27
C ARG A 75 0.93 -12.25 10.15
N GLY A 76 2.01 -12.40 9.40
CA GLY A 76 2.59 -13.70 9.12
C GLY A 76 3.39 -13.73 7.83
N GLU A 77 4.04 -14.86 7.63
CA GLU A 77 4.80 -15.15 6.42
C GLU A 77 3.90 -15.18 5.19
N ASN A 78 4.50 -14.98 4.01
CA ASN A 78 3.77 -14.99 2.74
C ASN A 78 2.60 -13.99 2.70
N ALA A 79 2.78 -12.81 3.33
CA ALA A 79 1.78 -11.76 3.42
C ALA A 79 1.24 -11.34 2.03
N ILE A 80 2.11 -11.28 1.02
CA ILE A 80 1.72 -10.97 -0.37
C ILE A 80 0.77 -12.03 -0.95
N GLY A 81 1.11 -13.30 -0.82
CA GLY A 81 0.27 -14.39 -1.33
C GLY A 81 -1.08 -14.45 -0.62
N HIS A 82 -1.10 -14.23 0.69
CA HIS A 82 -2.34 -14.15 1.45
C HIS A 82 -3.17 -12.93 1.05
N PHE A 83 -2.54 -11.78 0.80
CA PHE A 83 -3.21 -10.57 0.33
C PHE A 83 -3.93 -10.80 -1.00
N PHE A 84 -3.23 -11.32 -2.02
CA PHE A 84 -3.83 -11.56 -3.33
C PHE A 84 -5.03 -12.52 -3.26
N LYS A 85 -4.93 -13.58 -2.46
CA LYS A 85 -6.03 -14.52 -2.23
C LYS A 85 -7.27 -13.88 -1.60
N ASN A 86 -7.09 -12.82 -0.81
CA ASN A 86 -8.20 -12.12 -0.18
C ASN A 86 -8.74 -10.99 -1.05
N ILE A 87 -7.88 -10.21 -1.70
CA ILE A 87 -8.34 -9.07 -2.50
C ILE A 87 -9.11 -9.50 -3.76
N ILE A 88 -8.78 -10.65 -4.36
CA ILE A 88 -9.53 -11.22 -5.50
C ILE A 88 -10.96 -11.61 -5.08
N LYS A 89 -11.20 -11.89 -3.79
CA LYS A 89 -12.54 -12.18 -3.27
C LYS A 89 -13.37 -10.92 -2.98
N GLU A 90 -12.77 -9.74 -3.13
CA GLU A 90 -13.46 -8.45 -2.98
C GLU A 90 -14.06 -7.97 -4.30
N GLU A 91 -13.67 -8.57 -5.44
CA GLU A 91 -14.34 -8.41 -6.74
C GLU A 91 -15.75 -9.01 -6.70
#